data_AF-A0A7Y2G7L2-F1
#
_entry.id   AF-A0A7Y2G7L2-F1
#
_cell.length_a   1.000
_cell.length_b   1.000
_cell.length_c   1.000
_cell.angle_alpha   90.00
_cell.angle_beta   90.00
_cell.angle_gamma   90.00
#
_symmetry.space_group_name_H-M   'P 1'
#
loop_
_entity.id
_entity.type
_entity.pdbx_description
1 polymer ?
#
loop_
_entity_poly.entity_id
_entity_poly.type
_entity_poly.pdbx_seq_one_letter_code
_entity_poly.pdbx_strand_id
1 'polypeptide(L)'
;IYVVHMNGTLLAGLALVGCLRPLLRWKMPGAVAAVLLGAAVLAVPVAERMSYLQRNADLTRQIGAGWEAEGAQLTQALDLAAQDRTGRVYAGQGSAGGNAWGGRFQVGWIPVYAWFPPREMEALGYLHHMWSMNSDFQSAFDERNPIHYRVFNVSRIIAPPDVRFGSFARPLQQFGRFRVLAVDGPGYVELVDVPFEVEIPKSHVARAHRAWLGRLAPLRIHPRWTVVEADAAPTELTRLDKYDISFPAVKPPGGRRGEVLSVEREADDFVAHVDAERACHVLLKMTYHPGWKATVDGAPVEPVQLFPSYLGVPVGPGEHRVEFRWAPGNSKTWLALAGIGILTAFAAISRRIRI
;
A
#
# COMPACT_ATOMS: atom_id res chain seq x y z
N ILE A 1 -11.70 20.36 -1.37
CA ILE A 1 -12.33 20.46 -2.72
C ILE A 1 -13.85 20.58 -2.60
N TYR A 2 -14.57 19.65 -1.95
CA TYR A 2 -16.03 19.71 -1.78
C TYR A 2 -16.57 21.02 -1.12
N VAL A 3 -15.94 21.50 -0.05
CA VAL A 3 -16.37 22.73 0.66
C VAL A 3 -16.17 24.00 -0.20
N VAL A 4 -15.15 24.02 -1.05
CA VAL A 4 -14.85 25.15 -1.96
C VAL A 4 -15.90 25.22 -3.07
N HIS A 5 -16.33 24.06 -3.61
CA HIS A 5 -17.41 24.02 -4.60
C HIS A 5 -18.74 24.49 -4.01
N MET A 6 -19.10 24.04 -2.81
CA MET A 6 -20.38 24.41 -2.18
C MET A 6 -20.48 25.92 -1.89
N ASN A 7 -19.41 26.51 -1.35
CA ASN A 7 -19.36 27.95 -1.07
C ASN A 7 -19.37 28.77 -2.36
N GLY A 8 -18.71 28.28 -3.42
CA GLY A 8 -18.74 28.91 -4.75
C GLY A 8 -20.14 28.95 -5.36
N THR A 9 -20.92 27.86 -5.25
CA THR A 9 -22.31 27.82 -5.76
C THR A 9 -23.24 28.75 -4.98
N LEU A 10 -23.07 28.86 -3.65
CA LEU A 10 -23.85 29.78 -2.82
C LEU A 10 -23.55 31.25 -3.15
N LEU A 11 -22.27 31.61 -3.34
CA LEU A 11 -21.87 32.96 -3.76
C LEU A 11 -22.36 33.30 -5.17
N ALA A 12 -22.32 32.34 -6.10
CA ALA A 12 -22.88 32.51 -7.44
C ALA A 12 -24.39 32.76 -7.40
N GLY A 13 -25.13 32.04 -6.55
CA GLY A 13 -26.56 32.26 -6.33
C GLY A 13 -26.88 33.65 -5.76
N LEU A 14 -26.12 34.10 -4.76
CA LEU A 14 -26.27 35.44 -4.17
C LEU A 14 -25.94 36.56 -5.18
N ALA A 15 -24.89 36.38 -5.99
CA ALA A 15 -24.53 37.32 -7.05
C ALA A 15 -25.63 37.40 -8.13
N LEU A 16 -26.22 36.26 -8.50
CA LEU A 16 -27.33 36.19 -9.45
C LEU A 16 -28.54 36.99 -8.96
N VAL A 17 -28.90 36.86 -7.68
CA VAL A 17 -29.99 37.64 -7.07
C VAL A 17 -29.68 39.14 -7.13
N GLY A 18 -28.43 39.54 -6.86
CA GLY A 18 -27.98 40.92 -6.99
C GLY A 18 -28.14 41.48 -8.42
N CYS A 19 -27.75 40.70 -9.43
CA CYS A 19 -27.85 41.09 -10.84
C CYS A 19 -29.28 41.12 -11.38
N LEU A 20 -30.19 40.28 -10.86
CA LEU A 20 -31.58 40.19 -11.31
C LEU A 20 -32.50 41.23 -10.64
N ARG A 21 -32.12 41.74 -9.46
CA ARG A 21 -32.93 42.67 -8.66
C ARG A 21 -33.35 43.97 -9.38
N PRO A 22 -32.54 44.60 -10.26
CA PRO A 22 -32.96 45.79 -11.01
C PRO A 22 -34.09 45.52 -12.00
N LEU A 23 -34.13 44.33 -12.60
CA LEU A 23 -35.16 43.93 -13.57
C LEU A 23 -36.54 43.85 -12.92
N LEU A 24 -36.62 43.46 -11.64
CA LEU A 24 -37.88 43.38 -10.90
C LEU A 24 -38.57 44.74 -10.68
N ARG A 25 -37.88 45.87 -10.95
CA ARG A 25 -38.46 47.22 -10.86
C ARG A 25 -39.40 47.55 -12.03
N TRP A 26 -39.37 46.77 -13.13
CA TRP A 26 -40.17 46.99 -14.34
C TRP A 26 -41.52 46.24 -14.33
N LYS A 27 -42.04 45.87 -13.15
CA LYS A 27 -43.29 45.09 -12.99
C LYS A 27 -43.25 43.77 -13.80
N MET A 28 -44.37 43.33 -14.39
CA MET A 28 -44.51 42.03 -15.06
C MET A 28 -43.42 41.70 -16.10
N PRO A 29 -43.09 42.56 -17.09
CA PRO A 29 -42.07 42.21 -18.09
C PRO A 29 -40.67 42.05 -17.48
N GLY A 30 -40.35 42.83 -16.45
CA GLY A 30 -39.10 42.71 -15.71
C GLY A 30 -39.00 41.42 -14.88
N ALA A 31 -40.11 40.98 -14.28
CA ALA A 31 -40.21 39.69 -13.61
C ALA A 31 -40.04 38.52 -14.58
N VAL A 32 -40.68 38.58 -15.75
CA VAL A 32 -40.51 37.57 -16.82
C VAL A 32 -39.06 37.51 -17.29
N ALA A 33 -38.43 38.65 -17.56
CA ALA A 33 -37.02 38.71 -17.95
C ALA A 33 -36.08 38.14 -16.88
N ALA A 34 -36.33 38.44 -15.60
CA ALA A 34 -35.53 37.92 -14.50
C ALA A 34 -35.66 36.40 -14.34
N VAL A 35 -36.87 35.85 -14.51
CA VAL A 35 -37.12 34.40 -14.49
C VAL A 35 -36.43 33.71 -15.67
N LEU A 36 -36.56 34.25 -16.88
CA LEU A 36 -35.92 33.67 -18.07
C LEU A 36 -34.40 33.68 -17.96
N LEU A 37 -33.80 34.79 -17.49
CA LEU A 37 -32.35 34.88 -17.30
C LEU A 37 -31.87 33.96 -16.18
N GLY A 38 -32.61 33.89 -15.06
CA GLY A 38 -32.33 32.94 -13.98
C GLY A 38 -32.41 31.48 -14.44
N ALA A 39 -33.45 31.14 -15.21
CA ALA A 39 -33.61 29.81 -15.79
C ALA A 39 -32.49 29.48 -16.79
N ALA A 40 -32.09 30.42 -17.65
CA ALA A 40 -31.00 30.23 -18.59
C ALA A 40 -29.66 30.00 -17.87
N VAL A 41 -29.38 30.75 -16.79
CA VAL A 41 -28.16 30.55 -15.99
C VAL A 41 -28.18 29.23 -15.23
N LEU A 42 -29.33 28.83 -14.67
CA LEU A 42 -29.47 27.54 -13.98
C LEU A 42 -29.49 26.34 -14.94
N ALA A 43 -29.89 26.52 -16.20
CA ALA A 43 -29.93 25.46 -17.19
C ALA A 43 -28.54 24.84 -17.41
N VAL A 44 -27.46 25.62 -17.34
CA VAL A 44 -26.08 25.14 -17.53
C VAL A 44 -25.64 24.14 -16.44
N PRO A 45 -25.64 24.48 -15.13
CA PRO A 45 -25.29 23.53 -14.08
C PRO A 45 -26.31 22.40 -13.94
N VAL A 46 -27.60 22.62 -14.25
CA VAL A 46 -28.60 21.54 -14.26
C VAL A 46 -28.31 20.54 -15.38
N ALA A 47 -28.02 21.01 -16.60
CA ALA A 47 -27.67 20.15 -17.72
C ALA A 47 -26.35 19.39 -17.48
N GLU A 48 -25.33 20.06 -16.93
CA GLU A 48 -24.08 19.42 -16.52
C GLU A 48 -24.35 18.33 -15.48
N ARG A 49 -25.12 18.65 -14.43
CA ARG A 49 -25.41 17.70 -13.35
C ARG A 49 -26.25 16.53 -13.83
N MET A 50 -27.23 16.76 -14.69
CA MET A 50 -28.01 15.70 -15.34
C MET A 50 -27.10 14.79 -16.17
N SER A 51 -26.21 15.36 -16.99
CA SER A 51 -25.23 14.60 -17.77
C SER A 51 -24.28 13.79 -16.88
N TYR A 52 -23.80 14.37 -15.77
CA TYR A 52 -23.00 13.67 -14.77
C TYR A 52 -23.75 12.50 -14.14
N LEU A 53 -25.00 12.71 -13.70
CA LEU A 53 -25.81 11.66 -13.08
C LEU A 53 -26.14 10.53 -14.06
N GLN A 54 -26.44 10.86 -15.32
CA GLN A 54 -26.63 9.87 -16.39
C GLN A 54 -25.37 9.05 -16.61
N ARG A 55 -24.21 9.69 -16.77
CA ARG A 55 -22.91 8.99 -16.89
C ARG A 55 -22.62 8.09 -15.69
N ASN A 56 -22.92 8.55 -14.48
CA ASN A 56 -22.70 7.78 -13.27
C ASN A 56 -23.66 6.57 -13.17
N ALA A 57 -24.92 6.73 -13.59
CA ALA A 57 -25.87 5.63 -13.69
C ALA A 57 -25.43 4.61 -14.75
N ASP A 58 -24.92 5.06 -15.89
CA ASP A 58 -24.37 4.19 -16.94
C ASP A 58 -23.16 3.40 -16.44
N LEU A 59 -22.22 4.06 -15.75
CA LEU A 59 -21.09 3.39 -15.11
C LEU A 59 -21.56 2.36 -14.09
N THR A 60 -22.52 2.71 -13.22
CA THR A 60 -23.06 1.78 -12.22
C THR A 60 -23.68 0.54 -12.88
N ARG A 61 -24.42 0.72 -13.98
CA ARG A 61 -24.98 -0.40 -14.77
C ARG A 61 -23.87 -1.26 -15.40
N GLN A 62 -22.82 -0.65 -15.94
CA GLN A 62 -21.67 -1.38 -16.50
C GLN A 62 -20.91 -2.17 -15.42
N ILE A 63 -20.73 -1.58 -14.23
CA ILE A 63 -20.11 -2.26 -13.08
C ILE A 63 -20.95 -3.49 -12.71
N GLY A 64 -22.27 -3.32 -12.56
CA GLY A 64 -23.22 -4.39 -12.23
C GLY A 64 -23.21 -5.51 -13.26
N ALA A 65 -23.33 -5.18 -14.56
CA ALA A 65 -23.30 -6.18 -15.63
C ALA A 65 -21.97 -6.95 -15.69
N GLY A 66 -20.83 -6.28 -15.46
CA GLY A 66 -19.53 -6.94 -15.37
C GLY A 66 -19.45 -7.90 -14.19
N TRP A 67 -20.01 -7.52 -13.04
CA TRP A 67 -20.07 -8.37 -11.86
C TRP A 67 -21.00 -9.57 -12.05
N GLU A 68 -22.16 -9.39 -12.66
CA GLU A 68 -23.08 -10.50 -12.99
C GLU A 68 -22.43 -11.52 -13.94
N ALA A 69 -21.64 -11.05 -14.90
CA ALA A 69 -20.98 -11.92 -15.88
C ALA A 69 -19.82 -12.72 -15.29
N GLU A 70 -18.98 -12.11 -14.45
CA GLU A 70 -17.67 -12.68 -14.06
C GLU A 70 -17.44 -12.77 -12.54
N GLY A 71 -18.29 -12.15 -11.71
CA GLY A 71 -18.08 -11.99 -10.28
C GLY A 71 -17.98 -13.30 -9.50
N ALA A 72 -18.73 -14.33 -9.92
CA ALA A 72 -18.64 -15.68 -9.33
C ALA A 72 -17.26 -16.31 -9.57
N GLN A 73 -16.72 -16.18 -10.78
CA GLN A 73 -15.42 -16.74 -11.16
C GLN A 73 -14.27 -15.97 -10.50
N LEU A 74 -14.39 -14.63 -10.42
CA LEU A 74 -13.45 -13.81 -9.68
C LEU A 74 -13.45 -14.20 -8.19
N THR A 75 -14.62 -14.40 -7.60
CA THR A 75 -14.74 -14.84 -6.19
C THR A 75 -14.03 -16.15 -5.96
N GLN A 76 -14.23 -17.16 -6.83
CA GLN A 76 -13.51 -18.44 -6.74
C GLN A 76 -11.98 -18.27 -6.85
N ALA A 77 -11.50 -17.40 -7.74
CA ALA A 77 -10.08 -17.11 -7.87
C ALA A 77 -9.50 -16.43 -6.62
N LEU A 78 -10.25 -15.49 -6.03
CA LEU A 78 -9.88 -14.80 -4.79
C LEU A 78 -9.84 -15.78 -3.61
N ASP A 79 -10.86 -16.64 -3.49
CA ASP A 79 -10.94 -17.64 -2.41
C ASP A 79 -9.79 -18.64 -2.51
N LEU A 80 -9.46 -19.12 -3.71
CA LEU A 80 -8.30 -20.01 -3.92
C LEU A 80 -6.98 -19.31 -3.57
N ALA A 81 -6.80 -18.05 -3.95
CA ALA A 81 -5.60 -17.30 -3.61
C ALA A 81 -5.49 -17.04 -2.10
N ALA A 82 -6.61 -16.79 -1.41
CA ALA A 82 -6.65 -16.51 0.02
C ALA A 82 -6.36 -17.72 0.92
N GLN A 83 -6.46 -18.95 0.39
CA GLN A 83 -6.11 -20.17 1.13
C GLN A 83 -4.63 -20.21 1.55
N ASP A 84 -3.76 -19.53 0.82
CA ASP A 84 -2.36 -19.41 1.18
C ASP A 84 -2.06 -18.10 1.89
N ARG A 85 -1.70 -18.22 3.17
CA ARG A 85 -1.36 -17.09 4.04
C ARG A 85 0.14 -16.93 4.27
N THR A 86 0.98 -17.70 3.56
CA THR A 86 2.44 -17.64 3.67
C THR A 86 3.04 -16.42 2.96
N GLY A 87 2.28 -15.80 2.05
CA GLY A 87 2.70 -14.61 1.35
C GLY A 87 1.55 -13.76 0.81
N ARG A 88 1.93 -12.77 0.02
CA ARG A 88 1.06 -11.74 -0.57
C ARG A 88 0.52 -12.19 -1.91
N VAL A 89 -0.65 -11.65 -2.25
CA VAL A 89 -1.30 -11.84 -3.53
C VAL A 89 -0.96 -10.68 -4.48
N TYR A 90 -0.75 -11.01 -5.76
CA TYR A 90 -0.43 -10.04 -6.81
C TYR A 90 -1.42 -10.16 -7.97
N ALA A 91 -1.97 -9.03 -8.43
CA ALA A 91 -2.82 -8.97 -9.63
C ALA A 91 -2.43 -7.80 -10.55
N GLY A 92 -1.12 -7.57 -10.65
CA GLY A 92 -0.55 -6.54 -11.50
C GLY A 92 -0.43 -5.19 -10.81
N GLN A 93 0.23 -4.26 -11.52
CA GLN A 93 0.32 -2.85 -11.13
C GLN A 93 -0.32 -1.94 -12.19
N GLY A 94 -0.40 -0.66 -11.86
CA GLY A 94 -0.89 0.43 -12.71
C GLY A 94 -2.27 0.92 -12.31
N SER A 95 -2.57 2.17 -12.68
CA SER A 95 -3.86 2.81 -12.40
C SER A 95 -5.01 2.09 -13.10
N ALA A 96 -6.18 2.10 -12.46
CA ALA A 96 -7.42 1.64 -13.07
C ALA A 96 -7.62 2.28 -14.45
N GLY A 97 -7.82 1.45 -15.48
CA GLY A 97 -7.96 1.90 -16.87
C GLY A 97 -6.66 2.37 -17.54
N GLY A 98 -5.51 2.24 -16.88
CA GLY A 98 -4.19 2.58 -17.43
C GLY A 98 -3.66 1.54 -18.42
N ASN A 99 -2.44 1.74 -18.93
CA ASN A 99 -1.86 0.83 -19.95
C ASN A 99 -1.27 -0.45 -19.36
N ALA A 100 -0.83 -0.44 -18.11
CA ALA A 100 -0.30 -1.63 -17.45
C ALA A 100 -1.41 -2.69 -17.29
N TRP A 101 -1.05 -3.97 -17.41
CA TRP A 101 -2.05 -5.04 -17.46
C TRP A 101 -2.89 -5.12 -16.17
N GLY A 102 -2.32 -4.87 -15.00
CA GLY A 102 -3.06 -4.86 -13.73
C GLY A 102 -4.16 -3.79 -13.69
N GLY A 103 -3.87 -2.62 -14.25
CA GLY A 103 -4.84 -1.53 -14.41
C GLY A 103 -5.97 -1.83 -15.39
N ARG A 104 -5.71 -2.64 -16.43
CA ARG A 104 -6.69 -3.11 -17.43
C ARG A 104 -7.43 -4.37 -16.99
N PHE A 105 -6.87 -5.11 -16.03
CA PHE A 105 -7.45 -6.33 -15.51
C PHE A 105 -8.53 -6.00 -14.48
N GLN A 106 -9.75 -5.77 -14.97
CA GLN A 106 -10.86 -5.23 -14.19
C GLN A 106 -12.14 -6.06 -14.36
N VAL A 107 -12.96 -6.15 -13.33
CA VAL A 107 -14.36 -6.62 -13.40
C VAL A 107 -15.27 -5.42 -13.19
N GLY A 108 -16.08 -5.10 -14.21
CA GLY A 108 -16.97 -3.95 -14.15
C GLY A 108 -16.25 -2.68 -13.70
N TRP A 109 -15.21 -2.23 -14.42
CA TRP A 109 -14.36 -1.07 -14.09
C TRP A 109 -13.55 -1.12 -12.79
N ILE A 110 -13.67 -2.17 -11.98
CA ILE A 110 -12.91 -2.32 -10.73
C ILE A 110 -11.70 -3.24 -10.98
N PRO A 111 -10.45 -2.76 -10.84
CA PRO A 111 -9.26 -3.61 -10.96
C PRO A 111 -9.29 -4.78 -10.01
N VAL A 112 -8.81 -5.95 -10.45
CA VAL A 112 -8.81 -7.18 -9.64
C VAL A 112 -8.07 -6.97 -8.32
N TYR A 113 -6.96 -6.23 -8.32
CA TYR A 113 -6.21 -5.95 -7.10
C TYR A 113 -6.99 -5.12 -6.05
N ALA A 114 -8.03 -4.38 -6.46
CA ALA A 114 -8.84 -3.58 -5.55
C ALA A 114 -9.82 -4.42 -4.71
N TRP A 115 -9.97 -5.72 -5.03
CA TRP A 115 -10.80 -6.66 -4.28
C TRP A 115 -10.07 -7.32 -3.12
N PHE A 116 -8.75 -7.14 -2.99
CA PHE A 116 -7.94 -7.73 -1.92
C PHE A 116 -8.20 -7.08 -0.54
N PRO A 117 -8.18 -5.74 -0.39
CA PRO A 117 -8.36 -5.12 0.93
C PRO A 117 -9.68 -5.45 1.65
N PRO A 118 -10.87 -5.43 1.01
CA PRO A 118 -12.13 -5.78 1.70
C PRO A 118 -12.22 -7.26 2.10
N ARG A 119 -11.28 -8.09 1.65
CA ARG A 119 -11.15 -9.51 2.01
C ARG A 119 -9.98 -9.78 2.96
N GLU A 120 -9.34 -8.71 3.47
CA GLU A 120 -8.15 -8.80 4.33
C GLU A 120 -7.00 -9.60 3.70
N MET A 121 -6.96 -9.64 2.37
CA MET A 121 -5.89 -10.29 1.64
C MET A 121 -4.69 -9.36 1.58
N GLU A 122 -3.56 -9.82 2.09
CA GLU A 122 -2.31 -9.09 1.97
C GLU A 122 -1.85 -9.10 0.52
N ALA A 123 -1.57 -7.91 -0.01
CA ALA A 123 -1.30 -7.75 -1.42
C ALA A 123 -0.02 -6.96 -1.67
N LEU A 124 0.66 -7.35 -2.73
CA LEU A 124 1.53 -6.44 -3.46
C LEU A 124 0.67 -5.82 -4.57
N GLY A 125 0.48 -4.51 -4.55
CA GLY A 125 -0.49 -3.89 -5.45
C GLY A 125 -0.23 -2.43 -5.73
N TYR A 126 -0.99 -1.90 -6.68
CA TYR A 126 -0.93 -0.49 -7.03
C TYR A 126 -1.75 0.36 -6.05
N LEU A 127 -1.06 1.28 -5.36
CA LEU A 127 -1.62 2.54 -4.85
C LEU A 127 -2.79 2.44 -3.85
N HIS A 128 -2.79 1.45 -2.96
CA HIS A 128 -3.78 1.42 -1.88
C HIS A 128 -3.34 2.20 -0.63
N HIS A 129 -2.08 2.18 -0.23
CA HIS A 129 -1.59 3.06 0.85
C HIS A 129 -0.12 3.46 0.61
N MET A 130 0.14 4.77 0.49
CA MET A 130 1.50 5.36 0.35
C MET A 130 2.10 5.76 1.71
N TRP A 131 1.61 5.20 2.82
CA TRP A 131 1.92 5.68 4.16
C TRP A 131 2.99 4.85 4.90
N SER A 132 3.46 3.76 4.30
CA SER A 132 4.60 2.99 4.80
C SER A 132 5.88 3.35 4.05
N MET A 133 7.04 3.20 4.71
CA MET A 133 8.34 3.42 4.07
C MET A 133 8.63 2.46 2.91
N ASN A 134 7.97 1.29 2.90
CA ASN A 134 8.04 0.33 1.80
C ASN A 134 7.08 0.64 0.63
N SER A 135 6.17 1.60 0.75
CA SER A 135 5.14 1.83 -0.27
C SER A 135 5.75 2.27 -1.61
N ASP A 136 6.70 3.21 -1.56
CA ASP A 136 7.43 3.65 -2.75
C ASP A 136 8.30 2.52 -3.34
N PHE A 137 8.78 1.62 -2.48
CA PHE A 137 9.58 0.47 -2.91
C PHE A 137 8.77 -0.55 -3.71
N GLN A 138 7.46 -0.68 -3.46
CA GLN A 138 6.59 -1.58 -4.25
C GLN A 138 6.56 -1.22 -5.74
N SER A 139 6.79 0.05 -6.10
CA SER A 139 6.92 0.47 -7.50
C SER A 139 8.15 -0.09 -8.22
N ALA A 140 9.12 -0.63 -7.48
CA ALA A 140 10.33 -1.25 -8.02
C ALA A 140 10.16 -2.76 -8.30
N PHE A 141 8.96 -3.31 -8.06
CA PHE A 141 8.67 -4.70 -8.38
C PHE A 141 8.78 -4.96 -9.88
N ASP A 142 9.55 -5.97 -10.26
CA ASP A 142 9.68 -6.45 -11.63
C ASP A 142 9.07 -7.85 -11.67
N GLU A 143 7.89 -7.92 -12.26
CA GLU A 143 7.09 -9.14 -12.38
C GLU A 143 7.77 -10.26 -13.20
N ARG A 144 8.84 -9.93 -13.94
CA ARG A 144 9.62 -10.91 -14.72
C ARG A 144 10.75 -11.53 -13.90
N ASN A 145 11.11 -10.91 -12.77
CA ASN A 145 12.25 -11.32 -11.97
C ASN A 145 11.80 -12.19 -10.78
N PRO A 146 12.12 -13.51 -10.75
CA PRO A 146 11.72 -14.39 -9.65
C PRO A 146 12.26 -13.94 -8.27
N ILE A 147 13.40 -13.23 -8.24
CA ILE A 147 13.97 -12.72 -6.99
C ILE A 147 13.04 -11.70 -6.33
N HIS A 148 12.28 -10.93 -7.12
CA HIS A 148 11.37 -9.94 -6.56
C HIS A 148 10.18 -10.61 -5.86
N TYR A 149 9.69 -11.75 -6.35
CA TYR A 149 8.65 -12.52 -5.66
C TYR A 149 9.12 -12.99 -4.28
N ARG A 150 10.39 -13.42 -4.15
CA ARG A 150 11.00 -13.71 -2.84
C ARG A 150 11.08 -12.48 -1.95
N VAL A 151 11.62 -11.38 -2.46
CA VAL A 151 11.87 -10.15 -1.68
C VAL A 151 10.56 -9.54 -1.17
N PHE A 152 9.56 -9.41 -2.04
CA PHE A 152 8.25 -8.85 -1.70
C PHE A 152 7.29 -9.87 -1.08
N ASN A 153 7.75 -11.12 -0.89
CA ASN A 153 6.95 -12.24 -0.39
C ASN A 153 5.63 -12.42 -1.15
N VAL A 154 5.66 -12.54 -2.47
CA VAL A 154 4.48 -12.83 -3.28
C VAL A 154 4.40 -14.35 -3.47
N SER A 155 3.34 -14.98 -2.95
CA SER A 155 3.12 -16.43 -3.06
C SER A 155 1.98 -16.79 -4.03
N ARG A 156 1.10 -15.82 -4.33
CA ARG A 156 -0.04 -16.02 -5.24
C ARG A 156 -0.13 -14.91 -6.26
N ILE A 157 -0.48 -15.29 -7.49
CA ILE A 157 -0.75 -14.38 -8.59
C ILE A 157 -2.15 -14.66 -9.11
N ILE A 158 -2.94 -13.62 -9.34
CA ILE A 158 -4.18 -13.68 -10.14
C ILE A 158 -3.97 -12.87 -11.41
N ALA A 159 -4.06 -13.51 -12.57
CA ALA A 159 -3.75 -12.88 -13.84
C ALA A 159 -4.72 -13.30 -14.97
N PRO A 160 -4.89 -12.46 -16.01
CA PRO A 160 -5.61 -12.84 -17.22
C PRO A 160 -4.77 -13.80 -18.09
N PRO A 161 -5.38 -14.53 -19.04
CA PRO A 161 -4.71 -15.57 -19.82
C PRO A 161 -3.62 -15.09 -20.78
N ASP A 162 -3.65 -13.82 -21.17
CA ASP A 162 -2.67 -13.19 -22.05
C ASP A 162 -1.37 -12.78 -21.33
N VAL A 163 -1.41 -12.67 -19.99
CA VAL A 163 -0.23 -12.34 -19.19
C VAL A 163 0.55 -13.61 -18.89
N ARG A 164 1.84 -13.60 -19.29
CA ARG A 164 2.75 -14.73 -19.12
C ARG A 164 3.77 -14.44 -18.03
N PHE A 165 4.03 -15.47 -17.22
CA PHE A 165 5.08 -15.47 -16.21
C PHE A 165 6.14 -16.51 -16.55
N GLY A 166 7.33 -16.39 -15.94
CA GLY A 166 8.39 -17.38 -16.07
C GLY A 166 8.01 -18.72 -15.44
N SER A 167 8.87 -19.72 -15.59
CA SER A 167 8.65 -21.08 -15.06
C SER A 167 8.53 -21.15 -13.53
N PHE A 168 8.95 -20.10 -12.82
CA PHE A 168 8.80 -19.96 -11.37
C PHE A 168 7.33 -19.81 -10.91
N ALA A 169 6.42 -19.42 -11.81
CA ALA A 169 5.00 -19.24 -11.49
C ALA A 169 4.21 -20.43 -12.02
N ARG A 170 3.80 -21.34 -11.12
CA ARG A 170 3.10 -22.58 -11.44
C ARG A 170 1.59 -22.35 -11.46
N PRO A 171 0.87 -22.66 -12.57
CA PRO A 171 -0.59 -22.58 -12.59
C PRO A 171 -1.20 -23.53 -11.55
N LEU A 172 -2.20 -23.05 -10.80
CA LEU A 172 -3.02 -23.86 -9.90
C LEU A 172 -4.36 -24.20 -10.53
N GLN A 173 -5.15 -23.17 -10.83
CA GLN A 173 -6.49 -23.32 -11.38
C GLN A 173 -6.87 -22.07 -12.17
N GLN A 174 -7.86 -22.22 -13.05
CA GLN A 174 -8.43 -21.13 -13.82
C GLN A 174 -9.96 -21.11 -13.65
N PHE A 175 -10.50 -19.94 -13.36
CA PHE A 175 -11.93 -19.68 -13.26
C PHE A 175 -12.29 -18.61 -14.29
N GLY A 176 -13.00 -18.98 -15.37
CA GLY A 176 -13.20 -18.06 -16.50
C GLY A 176 -11.84 -17.56 -17.05
N ARG A 177 -11.62 -16.25 -17.01
CA ARG A 177 -10.34 -15.62 -17.38
C ARG A 177 -9.37 -15.38 -16.23
N PHE A 178 -9.73 -15.74 -14.99
CA PHE A 178 -8.88 -15.55 -13.81
C PHE A 178 -8.03 -16.80 -13.58
N ARG A 179 -6.74 -16.72 -13.93
CA ARG A 179 -5.76 -17.76 -13.60
C ARG A 179 -5.12 -17.47 -12.25
N VAL A 180 -5.16 -18.45 -11.35
CA VAL A 180 -4.43 -18.42 -10.09
C VAL A 180 -3.13 -19.20 -10.26
N LEU A 181 -2.00 -18.57 -9.95
CA LEU A 181 -0.68 -19.18 -9.97
C LEU A 181 -0.05 -19.17 -8.58
N ALA A 182 0.70 -20.22 -8.26
CA ALA A 182 1.57 -20.30 -7.10
C ALA A 182 2.99 -19.86 -7.46
N VAL A 183 3.65 -19.18 -6.53
CA VAL A 183 5.09 -18.90 -6.60
C VAL A 183 5.73 -19.44 -5.33
N ASP A 184 6.75 -20.27 -5.50
CA ASP A 184 7.48 -20.83 -4.37
C ASP A 184 8.41 -19.77 -3.77
N GLY A 185 8.45 -19.69 -2.44
CA GLY A 185 9.28 -18.73 -1.72
C GLY A 185 9.38 -19.06 -0.23
N PRO A 186 10.32 -18.42 0.49
CA PRO A 186 10.55 -18.69 1.91
C PRO A 186 9.46 -18.11 2.83
N GLY A 187 8.42 -17.49 2.27
CA GLY A 187 7.38 -16.81 3.05
C GLY A 187 7.88 -15.51 3.70
N TYR A 188 7.27 -15.20 4.84
CA TYR A 188 7.50 -13.97 5.59
C TYR A 188 8.88 -13.88 6.25
N VAL A 189 9.50 -15.02 6.56
CA VAL A 189 10.75 -15.09 7.32
C VAL A 189 11.87 -15.66 6.45
N GLU A 190 13.07 -15.09 6.56
CA GLU A 190 14.23 -15.53 5.79
C GLU A 190 15.52 -15.31 6.57
N LEU A 191 16.49 -16.22 6.47
CA LEU A 191 17.84 -16.02 7.00
C LEU A 191 18.68 -15.18 6.03
N VAL A 192 19.25 -14.08 6.53
CA VAL A 192 19.97 -13.07 5.74
C VAL A 192 21.29 -12.65 6.39
N ASP A 193 22.16 -12.01 5.61
CA ASP A 193 23.37 -11.38 6.14
C ASP A 193 23.22 -9.87 6.28
N VAL A 194 23.80 -9.35 7.36
CA VAL A 194 23.84 -7.92 7.69
C VAL A 194 25.31 -7.53 7.88
N PRO A 195 26.10 -7.40 6.80
CA PRO A 195 27.56 -7.26 6.89
C PRO A 195 28.03 -5.84 7.21
N PHE A 196 27.16 -4.85 7.08
CA PHE A 196 27.47 -3.46 7.36
C PHE A 196 26.19 -2.67 7.62
N GLU A 197 26.40 -1.45 8.09
CA GLU A 197 25.36 -0.47 8.37
C GLU A 197 25.60 0.79 7.51
N VAL A 198 24.53 1.45 7.06
CA VAL A 198 24.61 2.60 6.12
C VAL A 198 23.64 3.71 6.49
N GLU A 199 24.09 4.95 6.40
CA GLU A 199 23.25 6.14 6.56
C GLU A 199 22.74 6.62 5.21
N ILE A 200 21.43 6.88 5.14
CA ILE A 200 20.77 7.28 3.89
C ILE A 200 20.04 8.60 4.09
N PRO A 201 20.41 9.64 3.33
CA PRO A 201 19.61 10.86 3.29
C PRO A 201 18.18 10.55 2.83
N LYS A 202 17.18 11.17 3.46
CA LYS A 202 15.75 10.94 3.11
C LYS A 202 15.45 11.04 1.61
N SER A 203 16.09 11.98 0.90
CA SER A 203 15.96 12.19 -0.54
C SER A 203 16.55 11.08 -1.42
N HIS A 204 17.28 10.14 -0.84
CA HIS A 204 17.98 9.04 -1.53
C HIS A 204 17.37 7.67 -1.24
N VAL A 205 16.44 7.54 -0.29
CA VAL A 205 15.86 6.26 0.16
C VAL A 205 15.32 5.42 -1.00
N ALA A 206 14.46 5.99 -1.84
CA ALA A 206 13.85 5.25 -2.96
C ALA A 206 14.90 4.75 -3.97
N ARG A 207 15.93 5.56 -4.25
CA ARG A 207 17.04 5.17 -5.14
C ARG A 207 17.92 4.10 -4.49
N ALA A 208 18.18 4.21 -3.19
CA ALA A 208 18.98 3.24 -2.45
C ALA A 208 18.30 1.87 -2.40
N HIS A 209 16.98 1.81 -2.16
CA HIS A 209 16.22 0.57 -2.23
C HIS A 209 16.28 -0.07 -3.62
N ARG A 210 16.19 0.70 -4.70
CA ARG A 210 16.31 0.20 -6.07
C ARG A 210 17.71 -0.34 -6.37
N ALA A 211 18.76 0.37 -5.97
CA ALA A 211 20.14 -0.08 -6.12
C ALA A 211 20.41 -1.37 -5.31
N TRP A 212 19.87 -1.44 -4.09
CA TRP A 212 19.95 -2.61 -3.22
C TRP A 212 19.26 -3.82 -3.86
N LEU A 213 18.03 -3.62 -4.38
CA LEU A 213 17.23 -4.67 -5.00
C LEU A 213 17.93 -5.34 -6.18
N GLY A 214 18.67 -4.57 -6.99
CA GLY A 214 19.42 -5.11 -8.12
C GLY A 214 20.74 -5.80 -7.76
N ARG A 215 21.40 -5.41 -6.66
CA ARG A 215 22.77 -5.86 -6.34
C ARG A 215 22.88 -6.81 -5.15
N LEU A 216 22.25 -6.45 -4.03
CA LEU A 216 22.44 -7.12 -2.74
C LEU A 216 21.28 -8.07 -2.39
N ALA A 217 20.05 -7.72 -2.81
CA ALA A 217 18.89 -8.56 -2.58
C ALA A 217 19.04 -9.98 -3.17
N PRO A 218 19.61 -10.20 -4.38
CA PRO A 218 19.89 -11.55 -4.90
C PRO A 218 20.72 -12.42 -3.96
N LEU A 219 21.70 -11.80 -3.30
CA LEU A 219 22.67 -12.43 -2.39
C LEU A 219 22.14 -12.62 -0.96
N ARG A 220 20.89 -12.19 -0.68
CA ARG A 220 20.29 -12.12 0.66
C ARG A 220 21.14 -11.30 1.64
N ILE A 221 21.70 -10.20 1.14
CA ILE A 221 22.41 -9.22 1.96
C ILE A 221 21.47 -8.05 2.21
N HIS A 222 21.14 -7.81 3.48
CA HIS A 222 20.23 -6.77 3.93
C HIS A 222 20.96 -5.89 4.94
N PRO A 223 21.72 -4.87 4.50
CA PRO A 223 22.42 -3.99 5.43
C PRO A 223 21.45 -3.36 6.43
N ARG A 224 21.94 -3.04 7.62
CA ARG A 224 21.18 -2.17 8.51
C ARG A 224 21.24 -0.77 7.94
N TRP A 225 20.18 -0.01 8.12
CA TRP A 225 20.20 1.37 7.68
C TRP A 225 19.37 2.30 8.55
N THR A 226 19.77 3.56 8.51
CA THR A 226 19.09 4.65 9.21
C THR A 226 18.85 5.81 8.24
N VAL A 227 17.72 6.50 8.45
CA VAL A 227 17.43 7.74 7.73
C VAL A 227 18.17 8.86 8.44
N VAL A 228 18.97 9.62 7.71
CA VAL A 228 19.59 10.85 8.20
C VAL A 228 19.04 12.07 7.47
N GLU A 229 19.01 13.21 8.16
CA GLU A 229 18.80 14.49 7.50
C GLU A 229 20.01 14.84 6.61
N ALA A 230 19.77 15.58 5.54
CA ALA A 230 20.78 15.83 4.51
C ALA A 230 22.06 16.50 5.05
N ASP A 231 21.98 17.20 6.18
CA ASP A 231 23.08 17.99 6.76
C ASP A 231 23.67 17.37 8.04
N ALA A 232 23.28 16.14 8.41
CA ALA A 232 23.85 15.47 9.58
C ALA A 232 25.37 15.23 9.39
N ALA A 233 26.17 15.40 10.45
CA ALA A 233 27.57 15.01 10.44
C ALA A 233 27.68 13.49 10.19
N PRO A 234 28.54 13.01 9.27
CA PRO A 234 28.66 11.58 9.01
C PRO A 234 29.12 10.83 10.26
N THR A 235 28.38 9.78 10.62
CA THR A 235 28.77 8.83 11.67
C THR A 235 29.83 7.85 11.10
N GLU A 236 30.38 6.92 11.89
CA GLU A 236 31.28 5.84 11.39
C GLU A 236 30.62 4.89 10.35
N LEU A 237 29.38 5.16 9.98
CA LEU A 237 28.58 4.46 8.98
C LEU A 237 28.96 4.89 7.56
N THR A 238 28.84 3.97 6.58
CA THR A 238 29.03 4.38 5.18
C THR A 238 27.91 5.34 4.79
N ARG A 239 28.25 6.53 4.30
CA ARG A 239 27.28 7.49 3.78
C ARG A 239 27.20 7.37 2.25
N LEU A 240 25.99 7.21 1.72
CA LEU A 240 25.76 7.25 0.28
C LEU A 240 25.67 8.72 -0.17
N ASP A 241 26.76 9.26 -0.70
CA ASP A 241 26.78 10.57 -1.36
C ASP A 241 26.78 10.41 -2.89
N LYS A 242 26.23 11.40 -3.62
CA LYS A 242 26.15 11.54 -5.10
C LYS A 242 24.88 11.03 -5.81
N TYR A 243 24.83 11.36 -7.11
CA TYR A 243 23.78 10.97 -8.06
C TYR A 243 23.69 9.46 -8.30
N ASP A 244 24.81 8.73 -8.18
CA ASP A 244 24.91 7.28 -8.38
C ASP A 244 25.08 6.57 -7.03
N ILE A 245 24.08 5.79 -6.62
CA ILE A 245 24.10 5.07 -5.34
C ILE A 245 24.79 3.73 -5.53
N SER A 246 25.95 3.57 -4.91
CA SER A 246 26.70 2.32 -4.91
C SER A 246 26.90 1.81 -3.48
N PHE A 247 26.63 0.52 -3.29
CA PHE A 247 26.94 -0.15 -2.03
C PHE A 247 28.40 -0.60 -2.01
N PRO A 248 29.04 -0.68 -0.82
CA PRO A 248 30.33 -1.32 -0.69
C PRO A 248 30.36 -2.69 -1.36
N ALA A 249 31.47 -3.03 -1.99
CA ALA A 249 31.68 -4.37 -2.50
C ALA A 249 31.77 -5.33 -1.31
N VAL A 250 30.82 -6.25 -1.19
CA VAL A 250 30.81 -7.23 -0.10
C VAL A 250 30.80 -8.64 -0.69
N LYS A 251 31.75 -9.44 -0.22
CA LYS A 251 31.75 -10.87 -0.45
C LYS A 251 30.81 -11.51 0.58
N PRO A 252 29.78 -12.26 0.17
CA PRO A 252 28.95 -12.99 1.12
C PRO A 252 29.82 -13.87 2.03
N PRO A 253 29.57 -13.90 3.35
CA PRO A 253 30.20 -14.86 4.24
C PRO A 253 30.06 -16.29 3.68
N GLY A 254 31.13 -17.08 3.80
CA GLY A 254 31.15 -18.46 3.36
C GLY A 254 30.19 -19.35 4.17
N GLY A 255 29.86 -20.53 3.63
CA GLY A 255 28.94 -21.48 4.27
C GLY A 255 27.46 -21.13 4.06
N ARG A 256 26.59 -22.09 4.37
CA ARG A 256 25.14 -21.85 4.34
C ARG A 256 24.73 -21.06 5.58
N ARG A 257 23.63 -20.31 5.49
CA ARG A 257 23.04 -19.64 6.67
C ARG A 257 22.27 -20.61 7.56
N GLY A 258 21.86 -21.75 7.00
CA GLY A 258 20.86 -22.65 7.57
C GLY A 258 19.50 -22.46 6.88
N GLU A 259 18.43 -22.83 7.56
CA GLU A 259 17.08 -22.85 7.03
C GLU A 259 16.00 -22.40 8.04
N VAL A 260 14.85 -22.02 7.50
CA VAL A 260 13.65 -21.74 8.30
C VAL A 260 12.85 -23.05 8.34
N LEU A 261 12.68 -23.62 9.52
CA LEU A 261 12.02 -24.91 9.73
C LEU A 261 10.50 -24.76 9.70
N SER A 262 9.97 -23.73 10.35
CA SER A 262 8.54 -23.41 10.34
C SER A 262 8.30 -21.94 10.64
N VAL A 263 7.14 -21.45 10.19
CA VAL A 263 6.65 -20.11 10.52
C VAL A 263 5.17 -20.23 10.85
N GLU A 264 4.83 -19.85 12.08
CA GLU A 264 3.46 -19.69 12.53
C GLU A 264 3.12 -18.21 12.55
N ARG A 265 1.84 -17.91 12.27
CA ARG A 265 1.34 -16.54 12.27
C ARG A 265 -0.01 -16.50 12.95
N GLU A 266 -0.14 -15.60 13.91
CA GLU A 266 -1.40 -15.29 14.58
C GLU A 266 -1.64 -13.78 14.49
N ALA A 267 -2.61 -13.36 13.69
CA ALA A 267 -2.85 -11.96 13.36
C ALA A 267 -1.58 -11.25 12.84
N ASP A 268 -1.02 -10.33 13.63
CA ASP A 268 0.19 -9.55 13.32
C ASP A 268 1.46 -10.14 13.98
N ASP A 269 1.32 -11.23 14.75
CA ASP A 269 2.44 -11.88 15.45
C ASP A 269 2.98 -13.05 14.62
N PHE A 270 4.29 -13.23 14.65
CA PHE A 270 5.01 -14.24 13.90
C PHE A 270 5.92 -15.03 14.83
N VAL A 271 5.90 -16.35 14.72
CA VAL A 271 6.83 -17.25 15.40
C VAL A 271 7.55 -18.05 14.34
N ALA A 272 8.87 -17.96 14.31
CA ALA A 272 9.70 -18.74 13.40
C ALA A 272 10.59 -19.70 14.19
N HIS A 273 10.65 -20.94 13.74
CA HIS A 273 11.69 -21.89 14.13
C HIS A 273 12.73 -21.92 13.02
N VAL A 274 13.98 -21.65 13.37
CA VAL A 274 15.09 -21.59 12.41
C VAL A 274 16.24 -22.45 12.91
N ASP A 275 16.95 -23.11 11.99
CA ASP A 275 18.24 -23.74 12.26
C ASP A 275 19.30 -22.95 11.52
N ALA A 276 20.17 -22.26 12.25
CA ALA A 276 21.22 -21.43 11.70
C ALA A 276 22.55 -22.19 11.71
N GLU A 277 23.18 -22.37 10.55
CA GLU A 277 24.50 -23.03 10.47
C GLU A 277 25.65 -22.09 10.85
N ARG A 278 25.39 -20.77 10.85
CA ARG A 278 26.34 -19.73 11.25
C ARG A 278 25.60 -18.50 11.76
N ALA A 279 26.35 -17.60 12.41
CA ALA A 279 25.85 -16.28 12.76
C ALA A 279 25.26 -15.58 11.52
N CYS A 280 24.00 -15.17 11.63
CA CYS A 280 23.23 -14.47 10.61
C CYS A 280 22.06 -13.71 11.26
N HIS A 281 21.12 -13.20 10.47
CA HIS A 281 19.91 -12.58 11.00
C HIS A 281 18.66 -13.28 10.48
N VAL A 282 17.65 -13.36 11.35
CA VAL A 282 16.28 -13.69 10.97
C VAL A 282 15.61 -12.40 10.52
N LEU A 283 15.27 -12.30 9.23
CA LEU A 283 14.54 -11.19 8.63
C LEU A 283 13.04 -11.50 8.61
N LEU A 284 12.20 -10.58 9.07
CA LEU A 284 10.76 -10.61 8.85
C LEU A 284 10.39 -9.54 7.81
N LYS A 285 9.71 -9.97 6.73
CA LYS A 285 9.30 -9.14 5.58
C LYS A 285 8.09 -8.26 5.86
N MET A 286 8.09 -7.63 7.02
CA MET A 286 7.14 -6.62 7.47
C MET A 286 7.86 -5.28 7.61
N THR A 287 7.15 -4.17 7.42
CA THR A 287 7.77 -2.85 7.53
C THR A 287 8.20 -2.59 8.98
N TYR A 288 9.48 -2.26 9.17
CA TYR A 288 10.04 -1.88 10.47
C TYR A 288 9.29 -0.68 11.06
N HIS A 289 9.07 -0.73 12.37
CA HIS A 289 8.51 0.33 13.18
C HIS A 289 8.90 0.09 14.65
N PRO A 290 9.13 1.13 15.48
CA PRO A 290 9.53 0.98 16.89
C PRO A 290 8.55 0.21 17.80
N GLY A 291 7.33 -0.03 17.32
CA GLY A 291 6.29 -0.81 17.99
C GLY A 291 6.47 -2.34 17.86
N TRP A 292 7.38 -2.80 17.00
CA TRP A 292 7.73 -4.22 16.95
C TRP A 292 8.58 -4.59 18.16
N LYS A 293 8.31 -5.77 18.72
CA LYS A 293 9.12 -6.42 19.75
C LYS A 293 9.53 -7.80 19.27
N ALA A 294 10.71 -8.26 19.67
CA ALA A 294 11.16 -9.59 19.33
C ALA A 294 11.80 -10.30 20.51
N THR A 295 11.75 -11.63 20.48
CA THR A 295 12.50 -12.51 21.36
C THR A 295 13.26 -13.55 20.54
N VAL A 296 14.42 -13.95 21.04
CA VAL A 296 15.17 -15.11 20.56
C VAL A 296 15.31 -16.05 21.75
N ASP A 297 14.75 -17.24 21.64
CA ASP A 297 14.71 -18.25 22.72
C ASP A 297 14.13 -17.69 24.04
N GLY A 298 13.11 -16.83 23.92
CA GLY A 298 12.45 -16.16 25.04
C GLY A 298 13.19 -14.93 25.58
N ALA A 299 14.45 -14.69 25.19
CA ALA A 299 15.18 -13.49 25.59
C ALA A 299 14.79 -12.30 24.71
N PRO A 300 14.43 -11.12 25.27
CA PRO A 300 14.12 -9.93 24.48
C PRO A 300 15.33 -9.45 23.67
N VAL A 301 15.10 -9.19 22.39
CA VAL A 301 16.09 -8.63 21.46
C VAL A 301 15.47 -7.45 20.73
N GLU A 302 16.21 -6.34 20.64
CA GLU A 302 15.72 -5.16 19.91
C GLU A 302 15.76 -5.41 18.40
N PRO A 303 14.63 -5.35 17.69
CA PRO A 303 14.60 -5.51 16.24
C PRO A 303 15.34 -4.35 15.56
N VAL A 304 16.11 -4.65 14.52
CA VAL A 304 16.80 -3.63 13.73
C VAL A 304 16.14 -3.42 12.37
N GLN A 305 16.26 -2.20 11.86
CA GLN A 305 15.80 -1.85 10.51
C GLN A 305 16.83 -2.31 9.47
N LEU A 306 16.45 -3.29 8.67
CA LEU A 306 17.24 -3.82 7.56
C LEU A 306 16.65 -3.36 6.23
N PHE A 307 17.46 -3.32 5.17
CA PHE A 307 16.92 -3.04 3.83
C PHE A 307 15.77 -4.01 3.46
N PRO A 308 14.73 -3.56 2.75
CA PRO A 308 14.44 -2.19 2.29
C PRO A 308 13.57 -1.40 3.28
N SER A 309 13.67 -1.64 4.60
CA SER A 309 12.75 -1.31 5.73
C SER A 309 12.08 -2.54 6.31
N TYR A 310 12.70 -3.72 6.19
CA TYR A 310 12.25 -4.89 6.92
C TYR A 310 12.87 -4.92 8.32
N LEU A 311 12.31 -5.71 9.22
CA LEU A 311 12.90 -5.89 10.55
C LEU A 311 13.74 -7.16 10.58
N GLY A 312 14.75 -7.19 11.43
CA GLY A 312 15.49 -8.42 11.70
C GLY A 312 16.11 -8.47 13.09
N VAL A 313 16.48 -9.66 13.50
CA VAL A 313 17.20 -9.94 14.76
C VAL A 313 18.38 -10.87 14.50
N PRO A 314 19.50 -10.69 15.22
CA PRO A 314 20.65 -11.58 15.10
C PRO A 314 20.35 -12.95 15.74
N VAL A 315 20.91 -14.00 15.15
CA VAL A 315 20.94 -15.36 15.72
C VAL A 315 22.35 -15.95 15.58
N GLY A 316 22.74 -16.76 16.56
CA GLY A 316 23.97 -17.54 16.52
C GLY A 316 23.79 -18.82 15.70
N PRO A 317 24.82 -19.68 15.61
CA PRO A 317 24.64 -21.04 15.10
C PRO A 317 23.79 -21.88 16.05
N GLY A 318 22.87 -22.68 15.51
CA GLY A 318 21.97 -23.58 16.23
C GLY A 318 20.50 -23.36 15.90
N GLU A 319 19.66 -24.19 16.51
CA GLU A 319 18.20 -24.03 16.44
C GLU A 319 17.74 -22.90 17.38
N HIS A 320 16.88 -22.03 16.86
CA HIS A 320 16.33 -20.89 17.58
C HIS A 320 14.83 -20.75 17.36
N ARG A 321 14.12 -20.35 18.42
CA ARG A 321 12.75 -19.87 18.33
C ARG A 321 12.77 -18.34 18.35
N VAL A 322 12.32 -17.73 17.26
CA VAL A 322 12.26 -16.27 17.11
C VAL A 322 10.82 -15.82 17.04
N GLU A 323 10.44 -14.92 17.93
CA GLU A 323 9.09 -14.36 17.96
C GLU A 323 9.14 -12.88 17.61
N PHE A 324 8.21 -12.44 16.78
CA PHE A 324 7.97 -11.04 16.48
C PHE A 324 6.54 -10.69 16.87
N ARG A 325 6.39 -9.70 17.74
CA ARG A 325 5.10 -9.26 18.25
C ARG A 325 4.86 -7.80 17.94
N TRP A 326 3.66 -7.50 17.44
CA TRP A 326 3.23 -6.13 17.24
C TRP A 326 2.64 -5.56 18.54
N ALA A 327 3.35 -4.62 19.15
CA ALA A 327 2.95 -3.97 20.40
C ALA A 327 2.97 -2.43 20.24
N PRO A 328 2.03 -1.85 19.46
CA PRO A 328 1.98 -0.41 19.28
C PRO A 328 1.60 0.27 20.60
N GLY A 329 2.22 1.41 20.91
CA GLY A 329 1.89 2.19 22.09
C GLY A 329 0.44 2.74 22.07
N ASN A 330 -0.01 3.26 23.20
CA ASN A 330 -1.40 3.70 23.42
C ASN A 330 -1.74 5.09 22.84
N SER A 331 -0.93 5.63 21.93
CA SER A 331 -1.09 7.00 21.40
C SER A 331 -2.42 7.21 20.68
N LYS A 332 -2.89 6.20 19.94
CA LYS A 332 -4.19 6.23 19.26
C LYS A 332 -5.36 6.37 20.23
N THR A 333 -5.30 5.68 21.38
CA THR A 333 -6.31 5.78 22.44
C THR A 333 -6.37 7.20 23.00
N TRP A 334 -5.21 7.81 23.29
CA TRP A 334 -5.15 9.18 23.77
C TRP A 334 -5.65 10.20 22.75
N LEU A 335 -5.33 10.02 21.46
CA LEU A 335 -5.85 10.86 20.39
C LEU A 335 -7.37 10.74 20.23
N ALA A 336 -7.93 9.53 20.36
CA ALA A 336 -9.37 9.32 20.32
C ALA A 336 -10.08 10.03 21.49
N LEU A 337 -9.54 9.89 22.70
CA LEU A 337 -10.05 10.57 23.89
C LEU A 337 -9.98 12.10 23.76
N ALA A 338 -8.86 12.62 23.25
CA ALA A 338 -8.71 14.05 22.98
C ALA A 338 -9.72 14.54 21.93
N GLY A 339 -9.94 13.79 20.85
CA GLY A 339 -10.93 14.10 19.82
C GLY A 339 -12.36 14.14 20.38
N ILE A 340 -12.74 13.16 21.20
CA ILE A 340 -14.03 13.16 21.92
C ILE A 340 -14.13 14.39 22.83
N GLY A 341 -13.06 14.73 23.55
CA GLY A 341 -12.99 15.93 24.39
C GLY A 341 -13.24 17.22 23.60
N ILE A 342 -12.61 17.37 22.43
CA ILE A 342 -12.81 18.53 21.55
C ILE A 342 -14.25 18.56 21.02
N LEU A 343 -14.80 17.43 20.57
CA LEU A 343 -16.16 17.37 20.04
C LEU A 343 -17.20 17.72 21.12
N THR A 344 -17.03 17.22 22.33
CA THR A 344 -17.90 17.53 23.47
C THR A 344 -17.79 18.99 23.89
N ALA A 345 -16.59 19.56 23.93
CA ALA A 345 -16.39 20.99 24.17
C ALA A 345 -17.05 21.86 23.08
N PHE A 346 -16.89 21.50 21.81
CA PHE A 346 -17.52 22.20 20.69
C PHE A 346 -19.05 22.11 20.75
N ALA A 347 -19.61 20.95 21.09
CA ALA A 347 -21.05 20.77 21.29
C ALA A 347 -21.56 21.61 22.47
N ALA A 348 -20.80 21.71 23.56
CA ALA A 348 -21.18 22.54 24.71
C ALA A 348 -21.14 24.04 24.38
N ILE A 349 -20.12 24.49 23.65
CA ILE A 349 -19.97 25.88 23.22
C ILE A 349 -21.05 26.26 22.19
N SER A 350 -21.29 25.42 21.19
CA SER A 350 -22.33 25.67 20.17
C SER A 350 -23.75 25.71 20.76
N ARG A 351 -24.02 24.96 21.83
CA ARG A 351 -25.27 25.08 22.59
C ARG A 351 -25.40 26.40 23.36
N ARG A 352 -24.28 27.00 23.80
CA ARG A 352 -24.25 28.32 24.46
C ARG A 352 -24.34 29.51 23.49
N ILE A 353 -23.99 29.31 22.22
CA ILE A 353 -23.94 30.38 21.19
C ILE A 353 -25.24 30.46 20.34
N ARG A 354 -26.23 29.58 20.57
CA ARG A 354 -27.56 29.78 20.00
C ARG A 354 -28.21 31.05 20.59
N ILE A 355 -28.08 32.16 19.86
CA ILE A 355 -28.88 33.41 19.99
C ILE A 355 -30.27 33.16 19.42
#